data_AF-A0A1X6MJE1-F1
#
_entry.id   AF-A0A1X6MJE1-F1
#
_cell.length_a   1.000
_cell.length_b   1.000
_cell.length_c   1.000
_cell.angle_alpha   90.00
_cell.angle_beta   90.00
_cell.angle_gamma   90.00
#
_symmetry.space_group_name_H-M   'P 1'
#
loop_
_entity.id
_entity.type
_entity.pdbx_description
1 polymer ?
#
loop_
_entity_poly.entity_id
_entity_poly.type
_entity_poly.pdbx_seq_one_letter_code
_entity_poly.pdbx_strand_id
1 'polypeptide(L)'
;MEQSTQPQTVGYSLADSPAGLLAWIYEKLVRCTDSYAWEDDEVLTWISVYWFSRAGPAASVRIYYEVIQDDPGALRMAKYSPIPLGLSFFPKEPVVVPRLWARTLGNVVFEAEHEKGGHFAAHERPEDLAGDLRTALCRARTATSAAMHICDSIKALSL
;
A
#
# COMPACT_ATOMS: atom_id res chain seq x y z
N MET A 1 11.74 -10.97 11.05
CA MET A 1 10.63 -11.35 10.15
C MET A 1 11.18 -12.37 9.18
N GLU A 2 10.59 -13.56 9.03
CA GLU A 2 11.21 -14.65 8.25
C GLU A 2 11.51 -14.28 6.80
N GLN A 3 10.60 -13.57 6.15
CA GLN A 3 10.74 -13.18 4.75
C GLN A 3 11.91 -12.20 4.51
N SER A 4 12.39 -11.49 5.54
CA SER A 4 13.54 -10.58 5.39
C SER A 4 14.89 -11.23 5.65
N THR A 5 14.93 -12.43 6.22
CA THR A 5 16.17 -13.10 6.61
C THR A 5 16.44 -14.31 5.73
N GLN A 6 15.43 -15.15 5.49
CA GLN A 6 15.55 -16.42 4.78
C GLN A 6 14.41 -16.61 3.75
N PRO A 7 14.23 -15.69 2.77
CA PRO A 7 13.10 -15.72 1.84
C PRO A 7 13.05 -16.98 0.98
N GLN A 8 14.23 -17.52 0.60
CA GLN A 8 14.30 -18.72 -0.24
C GLN A 8 13.77 -19.96 0.49
N THR A 9 14.15 -20.11 1.77
CA THR A 9 13.74 -21.25 2.59
C THR A 9 12.23 -21.30 2.79
N VAL A 10 11.63 -20.17 3.19
CA VAL A 10 10.16 -20.10 3.33
C VAL A 10 9.46 -20.24 1.98
N GLY A 11 10.06 -19.72 0.90
CA GLY A 11 9.53 -19.85 -0.46
C GLY A 11 9.36 -21.32 -0.90
N TYR A 12 10.31 -22.20 -0.58
CA TYR A 12 10.16 -23.64 -0.84
C TYR A 12 8.98 -24.24 -0.08
N SER A 13 8.85 -23.95 1.22
CA SER A 13 7.74 -24.46 2.03
C SER A 13 6.37 -23.99 1.51
N LEU A 14 6.27 -22.74 1.05
CA LEU A 14 5.04 -22.18 0.50
C LEU A 14 4.70 -22.75 -0.89
N ALA A 15 5.69 -23.20 -1.66
CA ALA A 15 5.48 -23.82 -2.96
C ALA A 15 5.16 -25.33 -2.86
N ASP A 16 5.51 -25.98 -1.75
CA ASP A 16 5.31 -27.41 -1.54
C ASP A 16 3.86 -27.78 -1.21
N SER A 17 3.14 -26.90 -0.48
CA SER A 17 1.79 -27.21 0.00
C SER A 17 0.82 -26.03 -0.16
N PRO A 18 -0.30 -26.20 -0.90
CA PRO A 18 -1.32 -25.16 -1.02
C PRO A 18 -2.03 -24.90 0.31
N ALA A 19 -2.11 -25.91 1.19
CA ALA A 19 -2.64 -25.73 2.55
C ALA A 19 -1.68 -24.91 3.43
N GLY A 20 -0.37 -25.10 3.27
CA GLY A 20 0.65 -24.29 3.93
C GLY A 20 0.60 -22.83 3.48
N LEU A 21 0.45 -22.61 2.17
CA LEU A 21 0.26 -21.28 1.60
C LEU A 21 -1.02 -20.60 2.10
N LEU A 22 -2.14 -21.33 2.10
CA LEU A 22 -3.42 -20.87 2.64
C LEU A 22 -3.26 -20.41 4.09
N ALA A 23 -2.70 -21.25 4.96
CA ALA A 23 -2.52 -20.91 6.37
C ALA A 23 -1.65 -19.64 6.55
N TRP A 24 -0.57 -19.52 5.76
CA TRP A 24 0.34 -18.38 5.83
C TRP A 24 -0.30 -17.05 5.41
N ILE A 25 -1.06 -17.05 4.31
CA ILE A 25 -1.71 -15.83 3.78
C ILE A 25 -2.99 -15.50 4.56
N TYR A 26 -3.81 -16.51 4.86
CA TYR A 26 -5.11 -16.32 5.52
C TYR A 26 -4.97 -15.67 6.91
N GLU A 27 -3.90 -15.98 7.65
CA GLU A 27 -3.62 -15.29 8.91
C GLU A 27 -3.56 -13.76 8.72
N LYS A 28 -2.99 -13.28 7.60
CA LYS A 28 -2.88 -11.85 7.31
C LYS A 28 -4.20 -11.26 6.84
N LEU A 29 -4.96 -11.97 6.01
CA LEU A 29 -6.29 -11.55 5.60
C LEU A 29 -7.20 -11.30 6.81
N VAL A 30 -7.20 -12.20 7.79
CA VAL A 30 -8.03 -12.05 8.99
C VAL A 30 -7.46 -11.00 9.95
N ARG A 31 -6.14 -11.01 10.22
CA ARG A 31 -5.56 -10.11 11.25
C ARG A 31 -5.45 -8.66 10.80
N CYS A 32 -5.35 -8.40 9.50
CA CYS A 32 -5.10 -7.06 8.97
C CYS A 32 -6.36 -6.39 8.43
N THR A 33 -7.54 -6.99 8.58
CA THR A 33 -8.83 -6.40 8.21
C THR A 33 -9.62 -5.93 9.45
N ASP A 34 -10.61 -5.07 9.22
CA ASP A 34 -11.56 -4.60 10.22
C ASP A 34 -12.75 -5.55 10.36
N SER A 35 -12.49 -6.78 10.82
CA SER A 35 -13.52 -7.84 10.98
C SER A 35 -14.27 -8.14 9.68
N TYR A 36 -13.58 -8.08 8.53
CA TYR A 36 -14.16 -8.41 7.23
C TYR A 36 -14.64 -9.87 7.21
N ALA A 37 -15.88 -10.09 6.75
CA ALA A 37 -16.47 -11.41 6.64
C ALA A 37 -15.98 -12.08 5.35
N TRP A 38 -14.81 -12.69 5.43
CA TRP A 38 -14.21 -13.43 4.33
C TRP A 38 -15.06 -14.66 3.97
N GLU A 39 -15.45 -14.77 2.71
CA GLU A 39 -16.09 -15.97 2.17
C GLU A 39 -15.03 -16.98 1.71
N ASP A 40 -15.33 -18.29 1.80
CA ASP A 40 -14.37 -19.35 1.48
C ASP A 40 -13.84 -19.23 0.03
N ASP A 41 -14.73 -18.99 -0.94
CA ASP A 41 -14.37 -18.85 -2.36
C ASP A 41 -13.47 -17.64 -2.62
N GLU A 42 -13.64 -16.59 -1.84
CA GLU A 42 -12.87 -15.36 -1.94
C GLU A 42 -11.44 -15.58 -1.45
N VAL A 43 -11.29 -16.23 -0.29
CA VAL A 43 -9.98 -16.62 0.24
C VAL A 43 -9.29 -17.58 -0.73
N LEU A 44 -9.99 -18.58 -1.24
CA LEU A 44 -9.44 -19.52 -2.21
C LEU A 44 -9.01 -18.83 -3.51
N THR A 45 -9.72 -17.77 -3.93
CA THR A 45 -9.33 -16.95 -5.08
C THR A 45 -8.00 -16.25 -4.82
N TRP A 46 -7.83 -15.62 -3.64
CA TRP A 46 -6.55 -15.04 -3.25
C TRP A 46 -5.41 -16.07 -3.33
N ILE A 47 -5.58 -17.24 -2.71
CA ILE A 47 -4.52 -18.28 -2.72
C ILE A 47 -4.25 -18.79 -4.13
N SER A 48 -5.28 -18.95 -4.95
CA SER A 48 -5.17 -19.44 -6.33
C SER A 48 -4.29 -18.52 -7.19
N VAL A 49 -4.39 -17.20 -7.02
CA VAL A 49 -3.53 -16.25 -7.74
C VAL A 49 -2.05 -16.49 -7.40
N TYR A 50 -1.72 -16.71 -6.14
CA TYR A 50 -0.33 -16.99 -5.74
C TYR A 50 0.13 -18.36 -6.26
N TRP A 51 -0.71 -19.39 -6.09
CA TRP A 51 -0.40 -20.77 -6.41
C TRP A 51 -0.24 -21.03 -7.91
N PHE A 52 -1.15 -20.53 -8.74
CA PHE A 52 -1.17 -20.79 -10.18
C PHE A 52 -0.42 -19.75 -11.01
N SER A 53 0.12 -18.69 -10.40
CA SER A 53 0.95 -17.73 -11.14
C SER A 53 2.24 -18.39 -11.66
N ARG A 54 2.73 -17.95 -12.83
CA ARG A 54 4.01 -18.44 -13.39
C ARG A 54 5.20 -18.21 -12.45
N ALA A 55 5.15 -17.15 -11.65
CA ALA A 55 6.19 -16.81 -10.69
C ALA A 55 6.12 -17.65 -9.42
N GLY A 56 4.94 -18.21 -9.12
CA GLY A 56 4.67 -19.06 -7.97
C GLY A 56 4.67 -18.32 -6.62
N PRO A 57 4.37 -19.04 -5.53
CA PRO A 57 4.23 -18.46 -4.19
C PRO A 57 5.52 -17.84 -3.62
N ALA A 58 6.68 -18.35 -4.04
CA ALA A 58 7.98 -17.84 -3.58
C ALA A 58 8.30 -16.42 -4.09
N ALA A 59 7.63 -15.96 -5.15
CA ALA A 59 7.90 -14.65 -5.72
C ALA A 59 7.50 -13.50 -4.78
N SER A 60 6.44 -13.67 -3.99
CA SER A 60 5.94 -12.62 -3.11
C SER A 60 6.75 -12.40 -1.84
N VAL A 61 7.59 -13.36 -1.43
CA VAL A 61 8.33 -13.27 -0.16
C VAL A 61 9.70 -12.59 -0.31
N ARG A 62 10.25 -12.52 -1.52
CA ARG A 62 11.60 -12.01 -1.77
C ARG A 62 11.73 -10.50 -1.55
N ILE A 63 10.68 -9.74 -1.84
CA ILE A 63 10.66 -8.27 -1.74
C ILE A 63 11.08 -7.77 -0.36
N TYR A 64 10.73 -8.48 0.71
CA TYR A 64 11.06 -8.08 2.07
C TYR A 64 12.55 -8.17 2.38
N TYR A 65 13.25 -9.15 1.84
CA TYR A 65 14.71 -9.22 1.94
C TYR A 65 15.34 -8.06 1.17
N GLU A 66 14.87 -7.81 -0.06
CA GLU A 66 15.42 -6.76 -0.92
C GLU A 66 15.26 -5.36 -0.30
N VAL A 67 14.06 -5.04 0.19
CA VAL A 67 13.79 -3.75 0.85
C VAL A 67 14.68 -3.54 2.08
N ILE A 68 14.86 -4.56 2.92
CA ILE A 68 15.66 -4.42 4.15
C ILE A 68 17.16 -4.38 3.87
N GLN A 69 17.65 -5.11 2.86
CA GLN A 69 19.07 -5.08 2.49
C GLN A 69 19.47 -3.79 1.80
N ASP A 70 18.58 -3.21 0.98
CA ASP A 70 18.83 -1.94 0.29
C ASP A 70 18.85 -0.77 1.29
N ASP A 71 17.87 -0.71 2.19
CA ASP A 71 17.78 0.33 3.20
C ASP A 71 17.14 -0.25 4.48
N PRO A 72 17.96 -0.58 5.51
CA PRO A 72 17.46 -1.10 6.79
C PRO A 72 16.47 -0.16 7.50
N GLY A 73 16.41 1.11 7.09
CA GLY A 73 15.47 2.12 7.56
C GLY A 73 14.24 2.31 6.68
N ALA A 74 14.16 1.72 5.48
CA ALA A 74 13.05 1.94 4.53
C ALA A 74 11.67 1.57 5.11
N LEU A 75 11.61 0.55 5.96
CA LEU A 75 10.38 0.17 6.66
C LEU A 75 9.98 1.15 7.78
N ARG A 76 10.84 2.10 8.15
CA ARG A 76 10.65 3.02 9.28
C ARG A 76 10.53 4.47 8.87
N MET A 77 11.15 4.88 7.77
CA MET A 77 11.12 6.27 7.32
C MET A 77 10.92 6.34 5.81
N ALA A 78 9.72 6.77 5.40
CA ALA A 78 9.51 7.18 4.03
C ALA A 78 10.25 8.50 3.76
N LYS A 79 10.95 8.56 2.63
CA LYS A 79 11.71 9.74 2.20
C LYS A 79 10.75 10.81 1.70
N TYR A 80 11.08 12.08 1.93
CA TYR A 80 10.28 13.20 1.44
C TYR A 80 10.16 13.15 -0.09
N SER A 81 8.94 13.29 -0.60
CA SER A 81 8.65 13.37 -2.04
C SER A 81 8.05 14.74 -2.41
N PRO A 82 8.61 15.45 -3.41
CA PRO A 82 8.04 16.72 -3.88
C PRO A 82 6.77 16.54 -4.73
N ILE A 83 6.43 15.30 -5.10
CA ILE A 83 5.27 14.98 -5.93
C ILE A 83 3.98 15.15 -5.09
N PRO A 84 2.88 15.67 -5.66
CA PRO A 84 1.59 15.72 -4.96
C PRO A 84 1.18 14.37 -4.38
N LEU A 85 0.91 14.35 -3.08
CA LEU A 85 0.60 13.15 -2.30
C LEU A 85 -0.84 13.19 -1.79
N GLY A 86 -1.56 12.07 -1.95
CA GLY A 86 -2.85 11.83 -1.32
C GLY A 86 -2.71 10.80 -0.21
N LEU A 87 -3.30 11.07 0.96
CA LEU A 87 -3.26 10.20 2.13
C LEU A 87 -4.68 9.76 2.49
N SER A 88 -4.89 8.46 2.66
CA SER A 88 -6.16 7.89 3.14
C SER A 88 -5.89 7.06 4.38
N PHE A 89 -6.50 7.42 5.51
CA PHE A 89 -6.27 6.80 6.80
C PHE A 89 -7.42 5.86 7.15
N PHE A 90 -7.12 4.57 7.27
CA PHE A 90 -8.04 3.54 7.72
C PHE A 90 -7.66 3.05 9.13
N PRO A 91 -8.63 2.87 10.04
CA PRO A 91 -8.36 2.70 11.47
C PRO A 91 -7.69 1.37 11.85
N LYS A 92 -7.82 0.33 11.02
CA LYS A 92 -7.23 -1.01 11.27
C LYS A 92 -6.01 -1.32 10.41
N GLU A 93 -5.40 -0.32 9.79
CA GLU A 93 -4.11 -0.48 9.12
C GLU A 93 -3.03 -0.93 10.14
N PRO A 94 -2.28 -2.02 9.91
CA PRO A 94 -1.23 -2.50 10.82
C PRO A 94 -0.19 -1.46 11.23
N VAL A 95 0.11 -0.50 10.35
CA VAL A 95 1.02 0.60 10.63
C VAL A 95 0.30 1.94 10.45
N VAL A 96 -0.47 2.34 11.46
CA VAL A 96 -1.11 3.67 11.48
C VAL A 96 -0.05 4.73 11.79
N VAL A 97 0.36 5.48 10.77
CA VAL A 97 1.25 6.63 10.93
C VAL A 97 0.44 7.84 11.41
N PRO A 98 0.84 8.54 12.49
CA PRO A 98 0.18 9.77 12.91
C PRO A 98 0.10 10.79 11.78
N ARG A 99 -1.04 11.45 11.59
CA ARG A 99 -1.27 12.43 10.50
C ARG A 99 -0.18 13.51 10.46
N LEU A 100 0.27 13.96 11.63
CA LEU A 100 1.34 14.96 11.74
C LEU A 100 2.65 14.48 11.09
N TRP A 101 3.00 13.21 11.27
CA TRP A 101 4.18 12.60 10.66
C TRP A 101 3.96 12.29 9.17
N ALA A 102 2.76 11.85 8.80
CA ALA A 102 2.44 11.59 7.40
C ALA A 102 2.55 12.86 6.53
N ARG A 103 2.23 14.04 7.08
CA ARG A 103 2.42 15.33 6.40
C ARG A 103 3.89 15.69 6.15
N THR A 104 4.84 15.10 6.88
CA THR A 104 6.28 15.33 6.60
C THR A 104 6.80 14.49 5.44
N LEU A 105 5.97 13.61 4.86
CA LEU A 105 6.37 12.73 3.75
C LEU A 105 6.40 13.42 2.39
N GLY A 106 5.78 14.59 2.25
CA GLY A 106 5.74 15.27 0.96
C GLY A 106 4.72 16.40 0.85
N ASN A 107 4.46 16.80 -0.40
CA ASN A 107 3.43 17.78 -0.73
C ASN A 107 2.02 17.16 -0.65
N VAL A 108 1.44 17.08 0.54
CA VAL A 108 0.10 16.51 0.75
C VAL A 108 -0.98 17.43 0.20
N VAL A 109 -1.64 17.00 -0.88
CA VAL A 109 -2.75 17.74 -1.54
C VAL A 109 -4.13 17.22 -1.13
N PHE A 110 -4.18 16.02 -0.56
CA PHE A 110 -5.40 15.38 -0.11
C PHE A 110 -5.13 14.54 1.13
N GLU A 111 -6.02 14.64 2.12
CA GLU A 111 -6.07 13.73 3.24
C GLU A 111 -7.53 13.40 3.58
N ALA A 112 -7.82 12.13 3.88
CA ALA A 112 -9.11 11.66 4.36
C ALA A 112 -8.92 10.63 5.47
N GLU A 113 -9.86 10.59 6.41
CA GLU A 113 -9.89 9.66 7.54
C GLU A 113 -11.23 8.96 7.55
N HIS A 114 -11.19 7.64 7.72
CA HIS A 114 -12.36 6.77 7.65
C HIS A 114 -12.67 6.16 9.01
N GLU A 115 -13.95 5.91 9.29
CA GLU A 115 -14.39 5.29 10.54
C GLU A 115 -14.20 3.77 10.58
N LYS A 116 -14.03 3.13 9.41
CA LYS A 116 -13.98 1.67 9.25
C LYS A 116 -12.98 1.27 8.16
N GLY A 117 -12.55 0.02 8.21
CA GLY A 117 -11.62 -0.58 7.25
C GLY A 117 -10.20 -0.74 7.78
N GLY A 118 -9.47 -1.68 7.20
CA GLY A 118 -8.10 -2.01 7.57
C GLY A 118 -7.12 -1.95 6.42
N HIS A 119 -6.18 -2.89 6.42
CA HIS A 119 -5.06 -2.95 5.49
C HIS A 119 -5.50 -3.14 4.04
N PHE A 120 -6.56 -3.92 3.85
CA PHE A 120 -7.09 -4.22 2.53
C PHE A 120 -8.22 -3.26 2.18
N ALA A 121 -7.97 -1.95 2.32
CA ALA A 121 -8.97 -0.90 2.10
C ALA A 121 -9.67 -1.00 0.75
N ALA A 122 -8.95 -1.36 -0.31
CA ALA A 122 -9.52 -1.56 -1.65
C ALA A 122 -10.54 -2.70 -1.70
N HIS A 123 -10.44 -3.64 -0.77
CA HIS A 123 -11.26 -4.84 -0.70
C HIS A 123 -12.39 -4.69 0.32
N GLU A 124 -12.09 -4.11 1.48
CA GLU A 124 -13.06 -3.88 2.56
C GLU A 124 -13.99 -2.70 2.26
N ARG A 125 -13.44 -1.62 1.70
CA ARG A 125 -14.10 -0.32 1.49
C ARG A 125 -13.77 0.23 0.09
N PRO A 126 -14.10 -0.50 -0.99
CA PRO A 126 -13.72 -0.11 -2.35
C PRO A 126 -14.22 1.30 -2.73
N GLU A 127 -15.41 1.67 -2.25
CA GLU A 127 -16.08 2.90 -2.65
C GLU A 127 -15.44 4.13 -1.98
N ASP A 128 -15.07 3.98 -0.72
CA ASP A 128 -14.38 5.01 0.05
C ASP A 128 -12.99 5.26 -0.57
N LEU A 129 -12.22 4.20 -0.82
CA LEU A 129 -10.90 4.32 -1.44
C LEU A 129 -10.98 4.88 -2.87
N ALA A 130 -11.94 4.43 -3.68
CA ALA A 130 -12.11 4.94 -5.05
C ALA A 130 -12.52 6.42 -5.07
N GLY A 131 -13.37 6.85 -4.13
CA GLY A 131 -13.74 8.26 -3.95
C GLY A 131 -12.54 9.14 -3.61
N ASP A 132 -11.71 8.66 -2.69
CA ASP A 132 -10.47 9.33 -2.27
C ASP A 132 -9.47 9.45 -3.42
N LEU A 133 -9.26 8.37 -4.18
CA LEU A 133 -8.39 8.37 -5.36
C LEU A 133 -8.84 9.40 -6.39
N ARG A 134 -10.14 9.46 -6.71
CA ARG A 134 -10.68 10.46 -7.65
C ARG A 134 -10.42 11.88 -7.14
N THR A 135 -10.66 12.14 -5.85
CA THR A 135 -10.48 13.47 -5.26
C THR A 135 -9.01 13.87 -5.23
N ALA A 136 -8.12 12.97 -4.80
CA ALA A 136 -6.69 13.20 -4.77
C ALA A 136 -6.12 13.50 -6.16
N LEU A 137 -6.51 12.73 -7.17
CA LEU A 137 -6.08 12.93 -8.56
C LEU A 137 -6.59 14.26 -9.13
N CYS A 138 -7.85 14.64 -8.85
CA CYS A 138 -8.38 15.94 -9.24
C CYS A 138 -7.57 17.09 -8.62
N ARG A 139 -7.25 17.00 -7.32
CA ARG A 139 -6.46 18.03 -6.62
C ARG A 139 -5.01 18.09 -7.10
N ALA A 140 -4.39 16.95 -7.37
CA ALA A 140 -3.05 16.89 -7.94
C ALA A 140 -2.99 17.59 -9.30
N ARG A 141 -3.97 17.34 -10.20
CA ARG A 141 -4.07 18.00 -11.51
C ARG A 141 -4.18 19.52 -11.37
N THR A 142 -4.99 20.02 -10.44
CA THR A 142 -5.11 21.47 -10.22
C THR A 142 -3.82 22.07 -9.65
N ALA A 143 -3.13 21.37 -8.75
CA ALA A 143 -1.89 21.85 -8.16
C ALA A 143 -0.77 21.96 -9.22
N THR A 144 -0.68 20.98 -10.12
CA THR A 144 0.28 21.01 -11.24
C THR A 144 -0.06 22.08 -12.27
N SER A 145 -1.34 22.26 -12.61
CA SER A 145 -1.79 23.31 -13.55
C SER A 145 -1.59 24.72 -12.99
N ALA A 146 -1.91 24.95 -11.72
CA ALA A 146 -1.66 26.23 -11.05
C ALA A 146 -0.16 26.55 -10.96
N ALA A 147 0.68 25.56 -10.66
CA ALA A 147 2.13 25.72 -10.66
C ALA A 147 2.67 26.09 -12.06
N MET A 148 2.08 25.55 -13.13
CA MET A 148 2.43 25.88 -14.52
C MET A 148 2.04 27.33 -14.88
N HIS A 149 0.82 27.75 -14.55
CA HIS A 149 0.34 29.11 -14.78
C HIS A 149 1.11 30.18 -13.99
N ILE A 150 1.54 29.87 -12.76
CA ILE A 150 2.38 30.77 -11.96
C ILE A 150 3.77 30.89 -12.60
N CYS A 151 4.36 29.80 -13.10
CA CYS A 151 5.67 29.81 -13.74
C CYS A 151 5.67 30.60 -15.07
N ASP A 152 4.59 30.49 -15.85
CA ASP A 152 4.42 31.28 -17.09
C ASP A 152 4.21 32.77 -16.80
N SER A 153 3.47 33.10 -15.72
CA SER A 153 3.27 34.50 -15.31
C SER A 153 4.56 35.14 -14.79
N ILE A 154 5.41 34.38 -14.09
CA ILE A 154 6.72 34.87 -13.63
C ILE A 154 7.68 35.10 -14.80
N LYS A 155 7.66 34.27 -15.84
CA LYS A 155 8.44 34.50 -17.07
C LYS A 155 7.95 35.71 -17.87
N ALA A 156 6.67 36.02 -17.83
CA ALA A 156 6.10 37.20 -18.50
C ALA A 156 6.42 38.52 -17.78
N LEU A 157 6.75 38.49 -16.48
CA LEU A 157 7.15 39.65 -15.68
C LEU A 157 8.66 39.92 -15.67
N SER A 158 9.47 39.07 -16.30
CA SER A 158 10.94 39.23 -16.43
C SER A 158 11.38 39.72 -17.82
N LEU A 159 10.48 40.34 -18.58
CA LEU A 159 10.73 41.04 -19.85
C LEU A 159 10.27 42.49 -19.71
#